data_AF-A0A7Y6PVC8-F1
#
_entry.id   AF-A0A7Y6PVC8-F1
#
_cell.length_a   1.000
_cell.length_b   1.000
_cell.length_c   1.000
_cell.angle_alpha   90.00
_cell.angle_beta   90.00
_cell.angle_gamma   90.00
#
_symmetry.space_group_name_H-M   'P 1'
#
loop_
_entity.id
_entity.type
_entity.pdbx_description
1 polymer ?
#
loop_
_entity_poly.entity_id
_entity_poly.type
_entity_poly.pdbx_seq_one_letter_code
_entity_poly.pdbx_strand_id
1 'polypeptide(L)' 'MSKVKFRLFAATLVLASVFVLGATQKEAGACIDVITPAYNPATGECREFATPCSVPKGWIKVASCPA' A
#
# COMPACT_ATOMS: atom_id res chain seq x y z
N MET A 1 10.57 17.05 -45.40
CA MET A 1 10.59 16.28 -44.13
C MET A 1 9.77 15.02 -44.33
N SER A 2 10.39 13.84 -44.33
CA SER A 2 9.70 12.59 -44.68
C SER A 2 8.71 12.19 -43.59
N LYS A 3 7.44 11.99 -43.96
CA LYS A 3 6.35 11.55 -43.08
C LYS A 3 6.69 10.26 -42.32
N VAL A 4 7.58 9.44 -42.89
CA VAL A 4 8.13 8.22 -42.28
C VAL A 4 9.03 8.55 -41.10
N LYS A 5 9.90 9.56 -41.22
CA LYS A 5 10.76 10.02 -40.12
C LYS A 5 9.90 10.58 -38.98
N PHE A 6 8.87 11.36 -39.29
CA PHE A 6 7.94 11.88 -38.29
C PHE A 6 7.18 10.77 -37.56
N ARG A 7 6.70 9.75 -38.29
CA ARG A 7 6.03 8.57 -37.70
C ARG A 7 6.95 7.75 -36.81
N LEU A 8 8.21 7.54 -37.23
CA LEU A 8 9.19 6.82 -36.42
C LEU A 8 9.51 7.57 -35.13
N PHE A 9 9.72 8.90 -35.20
CA PHE A 9 9.96 9.72 -34.01
C PHE A 9 8.75 9.76 -33.06
N ALA A 10 7.53 9.83 -33.60
CA ALA A 10 6.32 9.80 -32.78
C ALA A 10 6.14 8.43 -32.10
N ALA A 11 6.39 7.33 -32.81
CA ALA A 11 6.29 5.98 -32.25
C ALA A 11 7.31 5.72 -31.14
N THR A 12 8.56 6.21 -31.30
CA THR A 12 9.58 6.05 -30.26
C THR A 12 9.29 6.89 -29.02
N LEU A 13 8.76 8.11 -29.19
CA LEU A 13 8.33 8.96 -28.06
C LEU A 13 7.17 8.35 -27.28
N VAL A 14 6.20 7.75 -27.98
CA VAL A 14 5.06 7.06 -27.34
C VAL A 14 5.52 5.79 -26.59
N LEU A 15 6.43 5.01 -27.17
CA LEU A 15 6.98 3.83 -26.49
C LEU A 15 7.80 4.21 -25.24
N ALA A 16 8.58 5.29 -25.32
CA ALA A 16 9.35 5.79 -24.18
C ALA A 16 8.44 6.33 -23.05
N SER A 17 7.34 7.01 -23.37
CA SER A 17 6.43 7.55 -22.37
C SER A 17 5.62 6.47 -21.64
N VAL A 18 5.19 5.41 -22.33
CA VAL A 18 4.51 4.26 -21.70
C VAL A 18 5.42 3.56 -20.69
N PHE A 19 6.71 3.43 -20.99
CA PHE A 19 7.67 2.77 -20.11
C PHE A 19 7.93 3.56 -18.80
N VAL A 20 7.86 4.90 -18.85
CA VAL A 20 8.06 5.76 -17.68
C VAL A 20 6.84 5.79 -16.76
N LEU A 21 5.61 5.68 -17.30
CA LEU A 21 4.38 5.69 -16.48
C LEU A 21 4.09 4.34 -15.78
N GLY A 22 4.73 3.25 -16.16
CA GLY A 22 4.41 1.90 -15.67
C GLY A 22 5.02 1.52 -14.30
N ALA A 23 5.92 2.32 -13.74
CA ALA A 23 6.76 1.92 -12.61
C ALA A 23 6.52 2.73 -11.32
N THR A 24 5.27 2.81 -10.83
CA THR A 24 5.00 3.32 -9.47
C THR A 24 3.87 2.57 -8.75
N GLN A 25 3.87 1.22 -8.77
CA GLN A 25 3.16 0.49 -7.72
C GLN A 25 4.02 0.46 -6.46
N LYS A 26 3.92 1.55 -5.68
CA LYS A 26 4.33 1.54 -4.29
C LYS A 26 3.38 0.58 -3.58
N GLU A 27 3.80 -0.68 -3.43
CA GLU A 27 3.28 -1.62 -2.42
C GLU A 27 3.57 -1.01 -1.04
N ALA A 28 2.86 0.07 -0.71
CA ALA A 28 2.65 0.47 0.65
C ALA A 28 1.74 -0.62 1.20
N GLY A 29 2.32 -1.59 1.92
CA GLY A 29 1.56 -2.63 2.61
C GLY A 29 0.34 -1.98 3.25
N ALA A 30 -0.85 -2.40 2.82
CA ALA A 30 -2.07 -1.66 3.04
C ALA A 30 -2.34 -1.48 4.54
N CYS A 31 -1.95 -0.33 5.09
CA CYS A 31 -2.50 0.16 6.35
C CYS A 31 -3.93 0.60 6.05
N ILE A 32 -4.85 -0.36 6.06
CA ILE A 32 -6.26 -0.12 5.85
C ILE A 32 -6.88 0.46 7.13
N ASP A 33 -7.80 1.40 6.97
CA ASP A 33 -8.48 2.06 8.08
C ASP A 33 -9.59 1.18 8.66
N VAL A 34 -9.19 0.13 9.37
CA VAL A 34 -10.09 -0.83 10.03
C VAL A 34 -9.71 -0.98 11.49
N ILE A 35 -10.72 -0.80 12.36
CA ILE A 35 -10.56 -1.00 13.80
C ILE A 35 -10.07 -2.44 14.04
N THR A 36 -8.91 -2.54 14.69
CA THR A 36 -8.21 -3.80 14.94
C THR A 36 -8.09 -4.01 16.45
N PRO A 37 -8.85 -4.93 17.03
CA PRO A 37 -8.69 -5.34 18.43
C PRO A 37 -7.36 -6.07 18.64
N ALA A 38 -6.65 -5.75 19.72
CA ALA A 38 -5.42 -6.46 20.09
C ALA A 38 -5.22 -6.58 21.60
N TYR A 39 -4.60 -7.69 22.02
CA TYR A 39 -4.30 -8.05 23.40
C TYR A 39 -2.80 -7.94 23.69
N ASN A 40 -2.46 -7.36 24.83
CA ASN A 40 -1.10 -7.25 25.34
C ASN A 40 -0.80 -8.38 26.35
N PRO A 41 0.00 -9.39 25.97
CA PRO A 41 0.31 -10.50 26.88
C PRO A 41 1.18 -10.09 28.07
N ALA A 42 1.88 -8.95 28.01
CA ALA A 42 2.71 -8.48 29.11
C ALA A 42 1.88 -7.81 30.22
N THR A 43 0.74 -7.18 29.89
CA THR A 43 -0.09 -6.43 30.86
C THR A 43 -1.47 -7.04 31.09
N GLY A 44 -1.94 -7.95 30.23
CA GLY A 44 -3.29 -8.49 30.26
C GLY A 44 -4.35 -7.57 29.65
N GLU A 45 -3.93 -6.49 28.99
CA GLU A 45 -4.83 -5.47 28.46
C GLU A 45 -5.34 -5.82 27.06
N CYS A 46 -6.61 -5.50 26.77
CA CYS A 46 -7.16 -5.55 25.41
C CYS A 46 -7.62 -4.14 24.98
N ARG A 47 -7.24 -3.70 23.78
CA ARG A 47 -7.68 -2.41 23.21
C ARG A 47 -8.00 -2.51 21.73
N GLU A 48 -8.83 -1.59 21.27
CA GLU A 48 -9.10 -1.37 19.86
C GLU A 48 -8.15 -0.32 19.28
N PHE A 49 -7.52 -0.65 18.16
CA PHE A 49 -6.61 0.23 17.44
C PHE A 49 -7.26 0.70 16.15
N ALA A 50 -7.13 1.98 15.81
CA ALA A 50 -7.77 2.54 14.61
C ALA A 50 -7.39 1.83 13.30
N THR A 51 -6.19 1.25 13.24
CA THR A 51 -5.69 0.54 12.07
C THR A 51 -4.85 -0.68 12.50
N PRO A 52 -4.67 -1.69 11.63
CA PRO A 52 -3.80 -2.83 11.92
C PRO A 52 -2.32 -2.47 12.07
N CYS A 53 -1.93 -1.25 11.64
CA CYS A 53 -0.57 -0.71 11.69
C CYS A 53 -0.27 0.05 12.98
N SER A 54 -1.29 0.52 13.71
CA SER A 54 -1.10 1.16 15.02
C SER A 54 -0.99 0.16 16.18
N VAL A 55 -1.20 -1.13 15.92
CA VAL A 55 -0.97 -2.21 16.90
C VAL A 55 0.53 -2.33 17.20
N PRO A 56 0.98 -2.11 18.46
CA PRO A 56 2.38 -2.19 18.81
C PRO A 56 2.95 -3.61 18.65
N LYS A 57 4.27 -3.70 18.44
CA LYS A 57 4.96 -5.00 18.40
C LYS A 57 4.76 -5.76 19.71
N GLY A 58 4.55 -7.07 19.61
CA GLY A 58 4.32 -7.95 20.76
C GLY A 58 2.87 -8.06 21.22
N TRP A 59 1.96 -7.27 20.63
CA TRP A 59 0.52 -7.43 20.84
C TRP A 59 -0.05 -8.48 19.88
N ILE A 60 -1.07 -9.19 20.34
CA ILE A 60 -1.74 -10.27 19.61
C ILE A 60 -3.06 -9.72 19.08
N LYS A 61 -3.25 -9.69 17.75
CA LYS A 61 -4.53 -9.30 17.14
C LYS A 61 -5.59 -10.34 17.49
N VAL A 62 -6.74 -9.89 17.96
CA VAL A 62 -7.87 -10.74 18.36
C VAL A 62 -9.14 -10.33 17.61
N ALA A 63 -10.17 -11.18 17.63
CA ALA A 63 -11.43 -10.89 16.94
C ALA A 63 -12.21 -9.74 17.58
N SER A 64 -12.16 -9.63 18.91
CA SER A 64 -12.85 -8.61 19.69
C SER A 64 -12.23 -8.49 21.08
N CYS A 65 -12.25 -7.29 21.66
CA CYS A 65 -12.00 -7.12 23.08
C CYS A 65 -13.32 -7.28 23.87
N PRO A 66 -13.29 -7.88 25.07
CA PRO A 66 -14.46 -7.89 25.94
C PRO A 66 -14.85 -6.45 26.32
N ALA A 67 -16.16 -6.19 26.33
CA ALA A 67 -16.73 -4.90 26.72
C ALA A 67 -16.66 -4.66 28.24
#